data_AF-A0A0D3KC18-F1
#
_entry.id   AF-A0A0D3KC18-F1
#
_cell.length_a   1.000
_cell.length_b   1.000
_cell.length_c   1.000
_cell.angle_alpha   90.00
_cell.angle_beta   90.00
_cell.angle_gamma   90.00
#
_symmetry.space_group_name_H-M   'P 1'
#
loop_
_entity.id
_entity.type
_entity.pdbx_description
1 polymer ?
#
loop_
_entity_poly.entity_id
_entity_poly.type
_entity_poly.pdbx_seq_one_letter_code
_entity_poly.pdbx_strand_id
1 'polypeptide(L)'
;MLGFETPPPQLSSLERLRVLRDAASALHYLHTLSPMILHRDVSAGNILLDERGNGFLADVGLARAAEATAGQVSHLSTQRIFGKPGYMDPIIMQDNQASQLTDGYALGITLLVALTGRGAVGLLNACDDALEEPDTAESIAAADAGWSAAQAEELARLVVGLALDCERGCLQSNTCRKEGSAPVCVPPLKNEE
;
A
#
# COMPACT_ATOMS: atom_id res chain seq x y z
N MET A 1 -17.27 -22.93 -2.52
CA MET A 1 -16.25 -23.01 -3.59
C MET A 1 -16.90 -22.45 -4.84
N LEU A 2 -16.31 -21.47 -5.51
CA LEU A 2 -16.94 -20.64 -6.57
C LEU A 2 -17.21 -21.38 -7.90
N GLY A 3 -17.48 -22.69 -7.88
CA GLY A 3 -17.91 -23.45 -9.05
C GLY A 3 -16.85 -23.66 -10.14
N PHE A 4 -15.58 -23.33 -9.89
CA PHE A 4 -14.50 -23.58 -10.83
C PHE A 4 -14.04 -25.05 -10.77
N GLU A 5 -14.17 -25.78 -11.88
CA GLU A 5 -13.69 -27.17 -12.02
C GLU A 5 -12.15 -27.25 -12.05
N THR A 6 -11.49 -26.16 -12.46
CA THR A 6 -10.05 -25.97 -12.41
C THR A 6 -9.73 -24.59 -11.84
N PRO A 7 -8.61 -24.41 -11.11
CA PRO A 7 -8.22 -23.09 -10.64
C PRO A 7 -8.12 -22.11 -11.82
N PRO A 8 -8.61 -20.87 -11.66
CA PRO A 8 -8.53 -19.88 -12.73
C PRO A 8 -7.08 -19.67 -13.14
N PRO A 9 -6.81 -19.41 -14.43
CA PRO A 9 -5.45 -19.16 -14.91
C PRO A 9 -4.83 -17.97 -14.17
N GLN A 10 -3.52 -18.05 -13.94
CA GLN A 10 -2.77 -16.96 -13.33
C GLN A 10 -2.72 -15.76 -14.29
N LEU A 11 -2.79 -14.56 -13.74
CA LEU A 11 -2.68 -13.32 -14.53
C LEU A 11 -1.25 -13.12 -15.01
N SER A 12 -1.11 -12.73 -16.29
CA SER A 12 0.14 -12.22 -16.86
C SER A 12 0.55 -10.89 -16.21
N SER A 13 1.82 -10.49 -16.36
CA SER A 13 2.35 -9.20 -15.90
C SER A 13 1.53 -8.02 -16.42
N LEU A 14 1.10 -8.08 -17.69
CA LEU A 14 0.29 -7.03 -18.30
C LEU A 14 -1.11 -6.94 -17.68
N GLU A 15 -1.75 -8.07 -17.40
CA GLU A 15 -3.05 -8.11 -16.73
C GLU A 15 -2.93 -7.61 -15.28
N ARG A 16 -1.90 -8.05 -14.55
CA ARG A 16 -1.60 -7.54 -13.21
C ARG A 16 -1.44 -6.03 -13.21
N LEU A 17 -0.65 -5.47 -14.13
CA LEU A 17 -0.45 -4.02 -14.24
C LEU A 17 -1.74 -3.26 -14.51
N ARG A 18 -2.62 -3.78 -15.38
CA ARG A 18 -3.94 -3.18 -15.64
C ARG A 18 -4.80 -3.15 -14.38
N VAL A 19 -4.88 -4.28 -13.70
CA VAL A 19 -5.67 -4.44 -12.46
C VAL A 19 -5.15 -3.53 -11.35
N LEU A 20 -3.83 -3.46 -11.17
CA LEU A 20 -3.19 -2.58 -10.17
C LEU A 20 -3.42 -1.11 -10.48
N ARG A 21 -3.33 -0.71 -11.76
CA ARG A 21 -3.65 0.65 -12.20
C ARG A 21 -5.10 1.00 -11.91
N ASP A 22 -6.04 0.11 -12.21
CA ASP A 22 -7.45 0.35 -11.99
C ASP A 22 -7.76 0.49 -10.48
N ALA A 23 -7.15 -0.35 -9.64
CA ALA A 23 -7.25 -0.27 -8.19
C ALA A 23 -6.63 1.02 -7.62
N ALA A 24 -5.45 1.43 -8.09
CA ALA A 24 -4.81 2.68 -7.69
C ALA A 24 -5.66 3.90 -8.11
N SER A 25 -6.28 3.84 -9.29
CA SER A 25 -7.17 4.90 -9.78
C SER A 25 -8.44 5.01 -8.92
N ALA A 26 -9.02 3.87 -8.53
CA ALA A 26 -10.16 3.84 -7.61
C ALA A 26 -9.80 4.39 -6.23
N LEU A 27 -8.65 4.01 -5.67
CA LEU A 27 -8.18 4.53 -4.39
C LEU A 27 -7.94 6.04 -4.44
N HIS A 28 -7.28 6.51 -5.51
CA HIS A 28 -7.07 7.94 -5.73
C HIS A 28 -8.40 8.70 -5.83
N TYR A 29 -9.40 8.14 -6.53
CA TYR A 29 -10.73 8.71 -6.58
C TYR A 29 -11.32 8.88 -5.17
N LEU A 30 -11.26 7.88 -4.32
CA LEU A 30 -11.73 7.98 -2.92
C LEU A 30 -11.01 9.09 -2.14
N HIS A 31 -9.69 9.21 -2.31
CA HIS A 31 -8.88 10.22 -1.64
C HIS A 31 -9.14 11.66 -2.13
N THR A 32 -9.66 11.83 -3.35
CA THR A 32 -9.98 13.16 -3.92
C THR A 32 -11.39 13.65 -3.62
N LEU A 33 -12.24 12.83 -3.00
CA LEU A 33 -13.58 13.23 -2.58
C LEU A 33 -13.55 14.30 -1.48
N SER A 34 -14.66 15.02 -1.34
CA SER A 34 -14.87 15.97 -0.24
C SER A 34 -16.20 15.65 0.46
N PRO A 35 -16.19 15.08 1.68
CA PRO A 35 -15.01 14.73 2.47
C PRO A 35 -14.20 13.58 1.84
N MET A 36 -12.89 13.56 2.11
CA MET A 36 -11.98 12.49 1.67
C MET A 36 -12.48 11.14 2.23
N ILE A 37 -12.43 10.08 1.44
CA ILE A 37 -12.80 8.73 1.89
C ILE A 37 -11.54 7.87 2.00
N LEU A 38 -11.26 7.34 3.19
CA LEU A 38 -10.21 6.35 3.41
C LEU A 38 -10.77 4.94 3.21
N HIS A 39 -10.05 4.08 2.49
CA HIS A 39 -10.48 2.71 2.21
C HIS A 39 -10.26 1.78 3.41
N ARG A 40 -9.07 1.84 4.02
CA ARG A 40 -8.66 1.14 5.26
C ARG A 40 -8.53 -0.39 5.17
N ASP A 41 -8.89 -0.99 4.04
CA ASP A 41 -8.66 -2.42 3.77
C ASP A 41 -8.19 -2.68 2.32
N VAL A 42 -7.23 -1.90 1.84
CA VAL A 42 -6.63 -2.15 0.52
C VAL A 42 -5.85 -3.46 0.56
N SER A 43 -6.20 -4.42 -0.28
CA SER A 43 -5.45 -5.67 -0.41
C SER A 43 -5.71 -6.33 -1.77
N ALA A 44 -4.81 -7.23 -2.20
CA ALA A 44 -4.99 -8.01 -3.43
C ALA A 44 -6.32 -8.80 -3.44
N GLY A 45 -6.77 -9.27 -2.28
CA GLY A 45 -8.04 -10.01 -2.16
C GLY A 45 -9.30 -9.14 -2.28
N ASN A 46 -9.13 -7.82 -2.16
CA ASN A 46 -10.22 -6.84 -2.31
C ASN A 46 -10.18 -6.17 -3.69
N ILE A 47 -9.37 -6.66 -4.63
CA ILE A 47 -9.42 -6.25 -6.03
C ILE A 47 -10.13 -7.34 -6.81
N LEU A 48 -11.37 -7.06 -7.21
CA LEU A 48 -12.19 -7.96 -8.00
C LEU A 48 -11.88 -7.80 -9.49
N LEU A 49 -12.10 -8.87 -10.24
CA LEU A 49 -11.94 -8.89 -11.70
C LEU A 49 -13.30 -9.08 -12.35
N ASP A 50 -13.59 -8.29 -13.38
CA ASP A 50 -14.72 -8.57 -14.27
C ASP A 50 -14.34 -9.57 -15.38
N GLU A 51 -15.33 -9.98 -16.18
CA GLU A 51 -15.14 -10.90 -17.31
C GLU A 51 -14.22 -10.35 -18.41
N ARG A 52 -13.93 -9.04 -18.39
CA ARG A 52 -13.07 -8.35 -19.35
C ARG A 52 -11.65 -8.14 -18.80
N GLY A 53 -11.38 -8.58 -17.57
CA GLY A 53 -10.09 -8.42 -16.91
C GLY A 53 -9.83 -7.02 -16.35
N ASN A 54 -10.86 -6.20 -16.13
CA ASN A 54 -10.73 -4.92 -15.45
C ASN A 54 -10.71 -5.12 -13.93
N GLY A 55 -9.91 -4.31 -13.23
CA GLY A 55 -9.80 -4.34 -11.77
C GLY A 55 -10.82 -3.44 -11.07
N PHE A 56 -11.43 -3.92 -10.00
CA PHE A 56 -12.36 -3.15 -9.16
C PHE A 56 -11.94 -3.23 -7.70
N LEU A 57 -11.57 -2.10 -7.10
CA LEU A 57 -11.33 -2.03 -5.66
C LEU A 57 -12.67 -2.14 -4.92
N ALA A 58 -12.79 -3.18 -4.09
CA ALA A 58 -14.01 -3.57 -3.40
C ALA A 58 -13.80 -3.61 -1.87
N ASP A 59 -14.88 -3.97 -1.16
CA ASP A 59 -14.94 -4.04 0.30
C ASP A 59 -14.70 -2.71 1.02
N VAL A 60 -15.64 -1.79 0.81
CA VAL A 60 -15.73 -0.51 1.53
C VAL A 60 -16.36 -0.66 2.93
N GLY A 61 -16.44 -1.87 3.49
CA GLY A 61 -17.04 -2.11 4.81
C GLY A 61 -16.33 -1.35 5.93
N LEU A 62 -15.04 -1.11 5.76
CA LEU A 62 -14.20 -0.31 6.66
C LEU A 62 -14.00 1.13 6.21
N ALA A 63 -14.51 1.51 5.04
CA ALA A 63 -14.31 2.85 4.49
C ALA A 63 -14.98 3.91 5.37
N ARG A 64 -14.30 5.05 5.54
CA ARG A 64 -14.77 6.16 6.37
C ARG A 64 -14.36 7.50 5.79
N ALA A 65 -15.25 8.49 5.93
CA ALA A 65 -14.93 9.87 5.62
C ALA A 65 -13.94 10.41 6.63
N ALA A 66 -12.81 10.93 6.15
CA ALA A 66 -11.86 11.67 6.97
C ALA A 66 -12.41 13.08 7.21
N GLU A 67 -12.58 13.44 8.49
CA GLU A 67 -12.96 14.80 8.86
C GLU A 67 -11.79 15.74 8.55
N ALA A 68 -12.03 16.75 7.71
CA ALA A 68 -11.04 17.75 7.39
C ALA A 68 -11.01 18.81 8.50
N THR A 69 -10.07 18.68 9.45
CA THR A 69 -9.74 19.79 10.33
C THR A 69 -8.89 20.78 9.54
N ALA A 70 -9.37 22.03 9.43
CA ALA A 70 -8.81 23.07 8.56
C ALA A 70 -7.26 23.13 8.60
N GLY A 71 -6.61 22.70 7.50
CA GLY A 71 -5.17 22.87 7.27
C GLY A 71 -4.27 21.71 7.69
N GLN A 72 -4.80 20.57 8.14
CA GLN A 72 -3.99 19.38 8.50
C GLN A 72 -4.25 18.20 7.56
N VAL A 73 -3.26 17.31 7.43
CA VAL A 73 -3.43 15.99 6.80
C VAL A 73 -4.61 15.30 7.49
N SER A 74 -5.63 14.93 6.73
CA SER A 74 -6.89 14.42 7.28
C SER A 74 -6.70 13.00 7.79
N HIS A 75 -6.44 12.88 9.09
CA HIS A 75 -6.34 11.62 9.81
C HIS A 75 -7.68 11.23 10.43
N LEU A 76 -7.94 9.93 10.52
CA LEU A 76 -9.07 9.38 11.26
C LEU A 76 -8.58 8.64 12.49
N SER A 77 -8.92 9.18 13.66
CA SER A 77 -8.68 8.52 14.93
C SER A 77 -9.61 7.34 15.09
N THR A 78 -9.04 6.14 15.22
CA THR A 78 -9.80 4.90 15.24
C THR A 78 -9.77 4.32 16.66
N GLN A 79 -10.94 4.06 17.25
CA GLN A 79 -11.03 3.42 18.57
C GLN A 79 -10.60 1.94 18.56
N ARG A 80 -10.49 1.35 17.36
CA ARG A 80 -10.03 -0.01 17.11
C ARG A 80 -9.14 -0.01 15.88
N ILE A 81 -8.04 -0.74 15.95
CA ILE A 81 -7.19 -1.03 14.80
C ILE A 81 -7.95 -2.00 13.89
N PHE A 82 -8.13 -1.61 12.63
CA PHE A 82 -8.69 -2.46 11.59
C PHE A 82 -7.65 -2.59 10.48
N GLY A 83 -7.57 -3.78 9.88
CA GLY A 83 -6.71 -4.03 8.73
C GLY A 83 -6.31 -5.50 8.64
N LYS A 84 -5.88 -5.88 7.44
CA LYS A 84 -5.46 -7.25 7.14
C LYS A 84 -3.99 -7.48 7.52
N PRO A 85 -3.64 -8.60 8.17
CA PRO A 85 -2.24 -8.92 8.48
C PRO A 85 -1.34 -8.85 7.24
N GLY A 86 -0.20 -8.17 7.37
CA GLY A 86 0.76 -7.92 6.29
C GLY A 86 0.48 -6.68 5.43
N TYR A 87 -0.74 -6.13 5.44
CA TYR A 87 -1.10 -4.90 4.70
C TYR A 87 -1.15 -3.66 5.59
N MET A 88 -1.12 -3.85 6.91
CA MET A 88 -1.26 -2.77 7.89
C MET A 88 0.04 -2.00 8.01
N ASP A 89 -0.03 -0.68 7.81
CA ASP A 89 1.08 0.22 8.06
C ASP A 89 1.48 0.15 9.54
N PRO A 90 2.76 -0.11 9.88
CA PRO A 90 3.25 -0.12 11.25
C PRO A 90 2.88 1.15 12.05
N ILE A 91 2.73 2.31 11.39
CA ILE A 91 2.37 3.57 12.06
C ILE A 91 0.95 3.53 12.65
N ILE A 92 0.03 2.75 12.08
CA ILE A 92 -1.32 2.56 12.63
C ILE A 92 -1.24 1.95 14.03
N MET A 93 -0.28 1.05 14.27
CA MET A 93 -0.12 0.39 15.56
C MET A 93 0.39 1.34 16.65
N GLN A 94 0.99 2.47 16.26
CA GLN A 94 1.51 3.49 17.16
C GLN A 94 0.44 4.53 17.50
N ASP A 95 -0.20 5.09 16.47
CA ASP A 95 -1.02 6.31 16.62
C ASP A 95 -2.53 6.05 16.52
N ASN A 96 -2.94 4.83 16.15
CA ASN A 96 -4.33 4.46 15.84
C ASN A 96 -5.00 5.40 14.81
N GLN A 97 -4.20 6.08 13.98
CA GLN A 97 -4.66 7.00 12.95
C GLN A 97 -4.62 6.34 11.58
N ALA A 98 -5.76 6.31 10.89
CA ALA A 98 -5.82 5.96 9.47
C ALA A 98 -5.67 7.22 8.62
N SER A 99 -5.02 7.12 7.46
CA SER A 99 -4.85 8.22 6.51
C SER A 99 -4.70 7.74 5.08
N GLN A 100 -4.64 8.69 4.13
CA GLN A 100 -4.28 8.38 2.76
C GLN A 100 -2.89 7.71 2.64
N LEU A 101 -1.98 8.00 3.57
CA LEU A 101 -0.64 7.40 3.60
C LEU A 101 -0.69 5.93 4.01
N THR A 102 -1.55 5.59 4.98
CA THR A 102 -1.71 4.19 5.41
C THR A 102 -2.43 3.36 4.35
N ASP A 103 -3.36 3.95 3.60
CA ASP A 103 -3.93 3.34 2.39
C ASP A 103 -2.86 3.15 1.30
N GLY A 104 -1.96 4.13 1.15
CA GLY A 104 -0.80 4.07 0.26
C GLY A 104 0.15 2.92 0.60
N TYR A 105 0.47 2.73 1.88
CA TYR A 105 1.26 1.59 2.37
C TYR A 105 0.63 0.26 1.94
N ALA A 106 -0.67 0.09 2.21
CA ALA A 106 -1.41 -1.12 1.86
C ALA A 106 -1.47 -1.35 0.33
N LEU A 107 -1.55 -0.28 -0.47
CA LEU A 107 -1.39 -0.35 -1.93
C LEU A 107 0.03 -0.83 -2.32
N GLY A 108 1.07 -0.29 -1.67
CA GLY A 108 2.46 -0.73 -1.89
C GLY A 108 2.65 -2.23 -1.64
N ILE A 109 2.11 -2.75 -0.53
CA ILE A 109 2.11 -4.21 -0.27
C ILE A 109 1.36 -4.96 -1.36
N THR A 110 0.25 -4.42 -1.85
CA THR A 110 -0.52 -5.03 -2.94
C THR A 110 0.26 -5.11 -4.25
N LEU A 111 1.04 -4.08 -4.59
CA LEU A 111 1.96 -4.10 -5.73
C LEU A 111 3.02 -5.21 -5.56
N LEU A 112 3.61 -5.32 -4.37
CA LEU A 112 4.65 -6.32 -4.09
C LEU A 112 4.11 -7.75 -4.13
N VAL A 113 2.88 -7.97 -3.64
CA VAL A 113 2.16 -9.25 -3.77
C VAL A 113 1.95 -9.60 -5.25
N ALA A 114 1.55 -8.63 -6.06
CA ALA A 114 1.32 -8.86 -7.48
C ALA A 114 2.62 -9.16 -8.25
N LEU A 115 3.72 -8.46 -7.91
CA LEU A 115 5.05 -8.68 -8.48
C LEU A 115 5.57 -10.08 -8.14
N THR A 116 5.56 -10.44 -6.85
CA THR A 116 6.24 -11.64 -6.33
C THR A 116 5.37 -12.90 -6.37
N GLY A 117 4.04 -12.75 -6.43
CA GLY A 117 3.11 -13.86 -6.27
C GLY A 117 3.07 -14.45 -4.85
N ARG A 118 3.72 -13.82 -3.87
CA ARG A 118 3.83 -14.28 -2.48
C ARG A 118 2.74 -13.64 -1.60
N GLY A 119 2.45 -14.28 -0.47
CA GLY A 119 1.54 -13.71 0.53
C GLY A 119 2.12 -12.48 1.23
N ALA A 120 1.27 -11.58 1.71
CA ALA A 120 1.69 -10.29 2.27
C ALA A 120 2.44 -10.38 3.62
N VAL A 121 2.19 -11.43 4.42
CA VAL A 121 2.81 -11.55 5.75
C VAL A 121 4.31 -11.78 5.61
N GLY A 122 5.12 -10.86 6.17
CA GLY A 122 6.57 -10.92 6.10
C GLY A 122 7.16 -10.59 4.73
N LEU A 123 6.36 -10.07 3.80
CA LEU A 123 6.78 -9.90 2.40
C LEU A 123 7.84 -8.83 2.22
N LEU A 124 7.72 -7.69 2.91
CA LEU A 124 8.73 -6.62 2.86
C LEU A 124 10.09 -7.17 3.28
N ASN A 125 10.17 -7.77 4.47
CA ASN A 125 11.41 -8.37 4.99
C ASN A 125 12.03 -9.41 4.05
N ALA A 126 11.21 -10.14 3.30
CA ALA A 126 11.69 -11.14 2.34
C ALA A 126 12.21 -10.54 1.03
N CYS A 127 12.00 -9.25 0.81
CA CYS A 127 12.34 -8.51 -0.39
C CYS A 127 13.23 -7.29 -0.11
N ASP A 128 13.69 -7.08 1.13
CA ASP A 128 14.46 -5.89 1.55
C ASP A 128 15.63 -5.59 0.59
N ASP A 129 16.50 -6.56 0.34
CA ASP A 129 17.66 -6.41 -0.57
C ASP A 129 17.23 -5.91 -1.98
N ALA A 130 16.13 -6.44 -2.51
CA ALA A 130 15.63 -6.07 -3.84
C ALA A 130 14.88 -4.74 -3.88
N LEU A 131 14.43 -4.24 -2.73
CA LEU A 131 13.83 -2.92 -2.59
C LEU A 131 14.89 -1.84 -2.35
N GLU A 132 16.02 -2.19 -1.74
CA GLU A 132 17.20 -1.33 -1.63
C GLU A 132 17.89 -1.11 -2.98
N GLU A 133 17.96 -2.16 -3.81
CA GLU A 133 18.52 -2.14 -5.17
C GLU A 133 17.45 -2.54 -6.20
N PRO A 134 16.59 -1.59 -6.65
CA PRO A 134 15.42 -1.90 -7.49
C PRO A 134 15.72 -2.60 -8.81
N ASP A 135 16.91 -2.40 -9.36
CA ASP A 135 17.46 -3.08 -10.55
C ASP A 135 17.57 -4.61 -10.37
N THR A 136 17.53 -5.09 -9.13
CA THR A 136 17.50 -6.53 -8.81
C THR A 136 16.10 -7.09 -8.66
N ALA A 137 15.04 -6.27 -8.78
CA ALA A 137 13.65 -6.66 -8.54
C ALA A 137 13.13 -7.78 -9.46
N GLU A 138 13.75 -7.99 -10.62
CA GLU A 138 13.44 -9.14 -11.50
C GLU A 138 13.64 -10.48 -10.77
N SER A 139 14.61 -10.55 -9.85
CA SER A 139 14.94 -11.78 -9.10
C SER A 139 13.84 -12.24 -8.13
N ILE A 140 13.00 -11.30 -7.66
CA ILE A 140 11.89 -11.59 -6.76
C ILE A 140 10.55 -11.72 -7.50
N ALA A 141 10.52 -11.44 -8.80
CA ALA A 141 9.31 -11.46 -9.61
C ALA A 141 8.79 -12.89 -9.80
N ALA A 142 7.46 -13.02 -9.88
CA ALA A 142 6.79 -14.29 -10.11
C ALA A 142 7.14 -14.83 -11.51
N ALA A 143 7.84 -15.97 -11.55
CA ALA A 143 8.36 -16.56 -12.79
C ALA A 143 7.27 -16.96 -13.80
N ASP A 144 6.06 -17.23 -13.31
CA ASP A 144 4.89 -17.61 -14.11
C ASP A 144 4.13 -16.41 -14.71
N ALA A 145 4.41 -15.18 -14.25
CA ALA A 145 3.71 -13.98 -14.70
C ALA A 145 4.34 -13.30 -15.92
N GLY A 146 5.60 -13.64 -16.28
CA GLY A 146 6.27 -13.03 -17.44
C GLY A 146 6.56 -11.54 -17.26
N TRP A 147 7.08 -11.15 -16.10
CA TRP A 147 7.59 -9.80 -15.85
C TRP A 147 8.86 -9.53 -16.65
N SER A 148 8.99 -8.33 -17.23
CA SER A 148 10.30 -7.84 -17.67
C SER A 148 11.02 -7.14 -16.52
N ALA A 149 12.35 -7.11 -16.56
CA ALA A 149 13.17 -6.34 -15.62
C ALA A 149 12.65 -4.90 -15.41
N ALA A 150 12.38 -4.18 -16.50
CA ALA A 150 11.86 -2.82 -16.43
C ALA A 150 10.51 -2.69 -15.70
N GLN A 151 9.61 -3.67 -15.85
CA GLN A 151 8.34 -3.67 -15.13
C GLN A 151 8.56 -3.95 -13.64
N ALA A 152 9.42 -4.92 -13.31
CA ALA A 152 9.72 -5.28 -11.93
C ALA A 152 10.39 -4.13 -11.19
N GLU A 153 11.38 -3.50 -11.81
CA GLU A 153 12.07 -2.30 -11.31
C GLU A 153 11.12 -1.16 -11.01
N GLU A 154 10.23 -0.85 -11.94
CA GLU A 154 9.31 0.27 -11.77
C GLU A 154 8.30 0.01 -10.64
N LEU A 155 7.83 -1.24 -10.52
CA LEU A 155 7.00 -1.62 -9.38
C LEU A 155 7.76 -1.52 -8.06
N ALA A 156 9.02 -1.96 -8.01
CA ALA A 156 9.85 -1.85 -6.81
C ALA A 156 10.03 -0.38 -6.39
N ARG A 157 10.28 0.54 -7.34
CA ARG A 157 10.34 1.99 -7.04
C ARG A 157 9.04 2.53 -6.46
N LEU A 158 7.89 2.13 -7.02
CA LEU A 158 6.58 2.52 -6.48
C LEU A 158 6.36 1.96 -5.07
N VAL A 159 6.78 0.71 -4.82
CA VAL A 159 6.72 0.10 -3.48
C VAL A 159 7.57 0.88 -2.49
N VAL A 160 8.79 1.28 -2.85
CA VAL A 160 9.64 2.11 -1.98
C VAL A 160 8.94 3.42 -1.63
N GLY A 161 8.40 4.15 -2.61
CA GLY A 161 7.69 5.41 -2.38
C GLY A 161 6.41 5.25 -1.53
N LEU A 162 5.67 4.17 -1.72
CA LEU A 162 4.39 3.94 -1.04
C LEU A 162 4.53 3.28 0.35
N ALA A 163 5.48 2.36 0.50
CA ALA A 163 5.62 1.45 1.64
C ALA A 163 6.88 1.71 2.49
N LEU A 164 7.93 2.36 1.97
CA LEU A 164 9.19 2.59 2.70
C LEU A 164 9.63 4.07 2.85
N ASP A 165 9.06 5.02 2.12
CA ASP A 165 9.45 6.44 2.22
C ASP A 165 9.35 7.03 3.65
N CYS A 166 10.44 7.60 4.15
CA CYS A 166 10.56 8.21 5.48
C CYS A 166 9.74 9.49 5.63
N GLU A 167 9.43 10.21 4.54
CA GLU A 167 8.64 11.45 4.61
C GLU A 167 7.19 11.19 5.07
N ARG A 168 6.71 9.95 4.96
CA ARG A 168 5.38 9.52 5.41
C ARG A 168 5.19 9.68 6.93
N GLY A 169 6.27 9.58 7.72
CA GLY A 169 6.24 9.85 9.16
C GLY A 169 6.25 11.35 9.50
N CYS A 170 7.01 12.16 8.76
CA CYS A 170 7.14 13.61 9.02
C CYS A 170 5.86 14.40 8.74
N LEU A 171 4.99 13.93 7.83
CA LEU A 171 3.72 14.59 7.50
C LEU A 171 2.64 14.43 8.59
N GLN A 172 2.77 13.45 9.48
CA GLN A 172 1.78 13.17 10.53
C GLN A 172 2.17 13.75 11.91
N SER A 173 3.47 13.91 12.19
CA SER A 173 3.94 14.12 13.57
C SER A 173 4.32 15.56 13.95
N ASN A 174 4.40 16.52 13.02
CA ASN A 174 5.04 17.84 13.28
C ASN A 174 6.49 17.72 13.86
N THR A 175 7.13 16.53 13.82
CA THR A 175 8.47 16.31 14.43
C THR A 175 9.64 16.46 13.45
N CYS A 176 9.39 16.94 12.23
CA CYS A 176 10.46 17.18 11.27
C CYS A 176 11.29 18.41 11.68
N ARG A 177 12.43 18.19 12.34
CA ARG A 177 13.46 19.23 12.53
C ARG A 177 14.48 19.06 11.40
N LYS A 178 14.72 20.12 10.62
CA LYS A 178 15.80 20.10 9.61
C LYS A 178 17.15 20.17 10.34
N GLU A 179 17.90 19.07 10.35
CA GLU A 179 19.34 19.09 10.63
C GLU A 179 20.11 18.85 9.33
N GLY A 180 20.66 19.90 8.74
CA GLY A 180 21.46 19.81 7.51
C GLY A 180 20.66 19.55 6.23
N SER A 181 21.26 18.83 5.28
CA SER A 181 20.74 18.59 3.92
C SER A 181 19.92 17.30 3.76
N ALA A 182 19.68 16.55 4.82
CA ALA A 182 18.90 15.31 4.79
C ALA A 182 17.79 15.33 5.85
N PRO A 183 16.57 14.87 5.54
CA PRO A 183 15.52 14.73 6.55
C PRO A 183 15.86 13.58 7.50
N VAL A 184 15.82 13.84 8.81
CA VAL A 184 16.01 12.83 9.86
C VAL A 184 14.71 12.68 10.64
N CYS A 185 14.17 11.45 10.68
CA CYS A 185 13.04 11.12 11.55
C CYS A 185 13.54 11.03 13.00
N VAL A 186 13.15 11.99 13.84
CA VAL A 186 13.40 11.93 15.28
C VAL A 186 12.21 11.23 15.95
N PRO A 187 12.39 10.08 16.61
CA PRO A 187 11.31 9.44 17.35
C PRO A 187 10.81 10.37 18.47
N PRO A 188 9.51 10.34 18.82
CA PRO A 188 8.98 11.18 19.89
C PRO A 188 9.72 10.86 21.19
N LEU A 189 10.21 11.92 21.85
CA LEU A 189 10.76 11.82 23.20
C LEU A 189 9.70 11.17 24.09
N LYS A 190 10.02 10.00 24.63
CA LYS A 190 9.22 9.42 25.71
C LYS A 190 9.28 10.41 26.86
N ASN A 191 8.15 11.04 27.18
CA ASN A 191 8.01 11.72 28.46
C ASN A 191 7.98 10.60 29.51
N GLU A 192 9.12 10.41 30.18
CA GLU A 192 9.17 9.66 31.43
C GLU A 192 8.45 10.51 32.50
N GLU A 193 7.51 9.89 33.21
CA GLU A 193 6.83 10.46 34.38
C GLU A 193 7.81 10.81 35.51
#